data_AF-A0A838YHI8-F1
#
_entry.id   AF-A0A838YHI8-F1
#
_cell.length_a   1.000
_cell.length_b   1.000
_cell.length_c   1.000
_cell.angle_alpha   90.00
_cell.angle_beta   90.00
_cell.angle_gamma   90.00
#
_symmetry.space_group_name_H-M   'P 1'
#
loop_
_entity.id
_entity.type
_entity.pdbx_description
1 polymer ?
#
loop_
_entity_poly.entity_id
_entity_poly.type
_entity_poly.pdbx_seq_one_letter_code
_entity_poly.pdbx_strand_id
1 'polypeptide(L)'
;MKDLIWDIAKSGEDQLENTDLQTIEEPKELFVARGVSLEAKDSTYKINKFVDNKIALDVQDKGAIKISDTVFSYSKSYKSKTIDLKRLLDWTTNKKLNDDEIENLIAICGNNFVPKLRGLDAVAEKKGMEKQLARDTFIEKKWDEEPKLQVINTSNEAAPIWAKDLNEMERKK
;
A
#
# COMPACT_ATOMS: atom_id res chain seq x y z
N MET A 1 16.84 -15.19 17.34
CA MET A 1 16.39 -14.30 16.25
C MET A 1 17.14 -12.98 16.25
N LYS A 2 17.06 -12.15 17.31
CA LYS A 2 17.73 -10.85 17.34
C LYS A 2 19.23 -10.95 17.06
N ASP A 3 19.94 -11.82 17.77
CA ASP A 3 21.38 -12.02 17.60
C ASP A 3 21.73 -12.47 16.19
N LEU A 4 20.99 -13.45 15.64
CA LEU A 4 21.15 -13.90 14.25
C LEU A 4 21.06 -12.75 13.22
N ILE A 5 20.05 -11.89 13.33
CA ILE A 5 19.89 -10.75 12.41
C ILE A 5 21.05 -9.77 12.54
N TRP A 6 21.52 -9.52 13.77
CA TRP A 6 22.67 -8.66 14.00
C TRP A 6 23.98 -9.26 13.50
N ASP A 7 24.17 -10.57 13.62
CA ASP A 7 25.37 -11.25 13.15
C ASP A 7 25.45 -11.25 11.62
N ILE A 8 24.33 -11.50 10.94
CA ILE A 8 24.22 -11.36 9.48
C ILE A 8 24.44 -9.91 9.04
N ALA A 9 23.84 -8.94 9.74
CA ALA A 9 24.01 -7.52 9.39
C ALA A 9 25.46 -7.04 9.59
N LYS A 10 26.17 -7.58 10.58
CA LYS A 10 27.59 -7.28 10.85
C LYS A 10 28.55 -8.01 9.92
N SER A 11 28.22 -9.22 9.49
CA SER A 11 29.10 -9.99 8.59
C SER A 11 29.23 -9.34 7.21
N GLY A 12 28.25 -8.51 6.82
CA GLY A 12 28.20 -7.91 5.50
C GLY A 12 27.91 -8.94 4.40
N GLU A 13 27.36 -10.12 4.77
CA GLU A 13 27.00 -11.16 3.82
C GLU A 13 25.95 -10.65 2.83
N ASP A 14 26.28 -10.77 1.55
CA ASP A 14 25.43 -10.30 0.45
C ASP A 14 24.47 -11.38 -0.03
N GLN A 15 24.83 -12.66 0.15
CA GLN A 15 24.02 -13.81 -0.23
C GLN A 15 23.29 -14.37 1.00
N LEU A 16 22.12 -13.80 1.28
CA LEU A 16 21.30 -14.20 2.44
C LEU A 16 20.81 -15.65 2.35
N GLU A 17 20.81 -16.24 1.15
CA GLU A 17 20.55 -17.66 0.90
C GLU A 17 21.53 -18.59 1.60
N ASN A 18 22.76 -18.12 1.90
CA ASN A 18 23.80 -18.92 2.57
C ASN A 18 23.77 -18.77 4.10
N THR A 19 22.80 -18.04 4.65
CA THR A 19 22.69 -17.78 6.09
C THR A 19 21.58 -18.60 6.70
N ASP A 20 21.56 -18.72 8.04
CA ASP A 20 20.47 -19.42 8.74
C ASP A 20 19.09 -18.79 8.49
N LEU A 21 19.03 -17.53 8.03
CA LEU A 21 17.80 -16.87 7.60
C LEU A 21 17.10 -17.61 6.45
N GLN A 22 17.85 -18.32 5.61
CA GLN A 22 17.30 -19.15 4.53
C GLN A 22 16.54 -20.36 5.05
N THR A 23 16.83 -20.85 6.26
CA THR A 23 16.16 -22.03 6.83
C THR A 23 14.80 -21.70 7.45
N ILE A 24 14.50 -20.42 7.70
CA ILE A 24 13.26 -20.00 8.36
C ILE A 24 12.10 -20.03 7.37
N GLU A 25 11.13 -20.92 7.58
CA GLU A 25 9.91 -20.99 6.77
C GLU A 25 8.67 -20.48 7.51
N GLU A 26 8.66 -20.56 8.84
CA GLU A 26 7.50 -20.22 9.66
C GLU A 26 7.20 -18.70 9.59
N PRO A 27 6.00 -18.29 9.14
CA PRO A 27 5.67 -16.87 8.99
C PRO A 27 5.83 -16.04 10.26
N LYS A 28 5.57 -16.60 11.45
CA LYS A 28 5.80 -15.89 12.72
C LYS A 28 7.27 -15.56 12.94
N GLU A 29 8.17 -16.48 12.64
CA GLU A 29 9.60 -16.27 12.79
C GLU A 29 10.13 -15.25 11.79
N LEU A 30 9.63 -15.30 10.55
CA LEU A 30 9.87 -14.28 9.53
C LEU A 30 9.35 -12.91 9.98
N PHE A 31 8.19 -12.83 10.60
CA PHE A 31 7.65 -11.57 11.16
C PHE A 31 8.56 -10.99 12.25
N VAL A 32 9.06 -11.82 13.16
CA VAL A 32 10.01 -11.39 14.20
C VAL A 32 11.33 -10.92 13.57
N ALA A 33 11.86 -11.67 12.60
CA ALA A 33 13.06 -11.29 11.86
C ALA A 33 12.89 -9.90 11.21
N ARG A 34 11.76 -9.67 10.53
CA ARG A 34 11.36 -8.40 9.93
C ARG A 34 11.29 -7.25 10.95
N GLY A 35 10.73 -7.52 12.13
CA GLY A 35 10.64 -6.54 13.21
C GLY A 35 12.01 -6.09 13.69
N VAL A 36 12.92 -7.05 13.95
CA VAL A 36 14.29 -6.75 14.39
C VAL A 36 15.07 -5.97 13.32
N SER A 37 14.95 -6.35 12.05
CA SER A 37 15.66 -5.67 10.97
C SER A 37 15.19 -4.23 10.77
N LEU A 38 13.93 -3.89 11.06
CA LEU A 38 13.45 -2.51 10.99
C LEU A 38 14.07 -1.60 12.06
N GLU A 39 14.44 -2.12 13.23
CA GLU A 39 15.05 -1.35 14.32
C GLU A 39 16.50 -0.91 14.00
N ALA A 40 17.19 -1.62 13.12
CA ALA A 40 18.64 -1.50 12.95
C ALA A 40 19.13 -0.47 11.90
N LYS A 41 18.24 0.06 11.02
CA LYS A 41 18.53 0.96 9.87
C LYS A 41 19.64 0.46 8.90
N ASP A 42 19.70 1.08 7.71
CA ASP A 42 20.59 0.90 6.52
C ASP A 42 21.27 -0.47 6.24
N SER A 43 21.95 -1.11 7.20
CA SER A 43 22.60 -2.41 7.05
C SER A 43 21.63 -3.60 6.91
N THR A 44 20.35 -3.43 7.29
CA THR A 44 19.35 -4.52 7.31
C THR A 44 18.32 -4.45 6.19
N TYR A 45 18.45 -3.51 5.25
CA TYR A 45 17.53 -3.39 4.11
C TYR A 45 17.44 -4.69 3.29
N LYS A 46 18.58 -5.35 3.05
CA LYS A 46 18.65 -6.63 2.32
C LYS A 46 17.89 -7.73 3.07
N ILE A 47 18.04 -7.78 4.39
CA ILE A 47 17.35 -8.73 5.27
C ILE A 47 15.83 -8.51 5.20
N ASN A 48 15.36 -7.26 5.31
CA ASN A 48 13.94 -6.92 5.18
C ASN A 48 13.37 -7.40 3.84
N LYS A 49 14.07 -7.09 2.73
CA LYS A 49 13.63 -7.49 1.39
C LYS A 49 13.57 -9.01 1.24
N PHE A 50 14.55 -9.72 1.78
CA PHE A 50 14.59 -11.17 1.74
C PHE A 50 13.44 -11.81 2.53
N VAL A 51 13.19 -11.31 3.74
CA VAL A 51 12.08 -11.76 4.58
C VAL A 51 10.73 -11.45 3.94
N ASP A 52 10.55 -10.23 3.40
CA ASP A 52 9.33 -9.86 2.68
C ASP A 52 9.10 -10.77 1.46
N ASN A 53 10.15 -11.15 0.72
CA ASN A 53 10.03 -12.10 -0.39
C ASN A 53 9.58 -13.49 0.07
N LYS A 54 10.12 -14.00 1.19
CA LYS A 54 9.68 -15.29 1.73
C LYS A 54 8.22 -15.26 2.18
N ILE A 55 7.81 -14.20 2.87
CA ILE A 55 6.41 -14.01 3.25
C ILE A 55 5.54 -13.91 1.99
N ALA A 56 5.97 -13.19 0.96
CA ALA A 56 5.24 -13.06 -0.30
C ALA A 56 4.98 -14.41 -0.97
N LEU A 57 5.99 -15.28 -1.07
CA LEU A 57 5.86 -16.63 -1.60
C LEU A 57 4.87 -17.47 -0.77
N ASP A 58 4.99 -17.43 0.56
CA ASP A 58 4.09 -18.17 1.45
C ASP A 58 2.62 -17.73 1.31
N VAL A 59 2.36 -16.42 1.30
CA VAL A 59 0.98 -15.89 1.18
C VAL A 59 0.42 -15.95 -0.24
N GLN A 60 1.27 -15.98 -1.26
CA GLN A 60 0.86 -16.20 -2.65
C GLN A 60 0.23 -17.59 -2.82
N ASP A 61 0.82 -18.62 -2.22
CA ASP A 61 0.36 -20.00 -2.37
C ASP A 61 -0.73 -20.39 -1.36
N LYS A 62 -0.57 -19.94 -0.11
CA LYS A 62 -1.42 -20.37 1.02
C LYS A 62 -2.52 -19.37 1.37
N GLY A 63 -2.53 -18.19 0.78
CA GLY A 63 -3.46 -17.11 1.08
C GLY A 63 -2.94 -16.18 2.19
N ALA A 64 -3.66 -15.06 2.36
CA ALA A 64 -3.33 -14.04 3.34
C ALA A 64 -3.30 -14.59 4.76
N ILE A 65 -2.42 -14.06 5.60
CA ILE A 65 -2.26 -14.47 7.01
C ILE A 65 -2.20 -13.24 7.91
N LYS A 66 -2.81 -13.33 9.11
CA LYS A 66 -2.62 -12.36 10.17
C LYS A 66 -1.56 -12.81 11.16
N ILE A 67 -0.63 -11.91 11.45
CA ILE A 67 0.40 -12.08 12.46
C ILE A 67 0.41 -10.80 13.30
N SER A 68 0.04 -10.91 14.56
CA SER A 68 -0.17 -9.77 15.46
C SER A 68 -1.19 -8.77 14.88
N ASP A 69 -0.84 -7.48 14.86
CA ASP A 69 -1.63 -6.39 14.30
C ASP A 69 -1.48 -6.25 12.77
N THR A 70 -0.78 -7.18 12.11
CA THR A 70 -0.43 -7.08 10.69
C THR A 70 -1.00 -8.23 9.88
N VAL A 71 -1.64 -7.91 8.75
CA VAL A 71 -2.06 -8.88 7.74
C VAL A 71 -1.14 -8.79 6.52
N PHE A 72 -0.61 -9.94 6.10
CA PHE A 72 0.17 -10.11 4.89
C PHE A 72 -0.72 -10.73 3.82
N SER A 73 -0.78 -10.10 2.64
CA SER A 73 -1.61 -10.55 1.52
C SER A 73 -0.86 -10.38 0.20
N TYR A 74 -1.05 -11.27 -0.76
CA TYR A 74 -0.48 -11.13 -2.10
C TYR A 74 -1.58 -10.74 -3.08
N SER A 75 -1.65 -9.45 -3.43
CA SER A 75 -2.71 -8.93 -4.28
C SER A 75 -2.25 -7.76 -5.12
N LYS A 76 -2.97 -7.49 -6.21
CA LYS A 76 -2.79 -6.24 -6.97
C LYS A 76 -3.14 -5.07 -6.07
N SER A 77 -2.25 -4.09 -5.98
CA SER A 77 -2.58 -2.81 -5.37
C SER A 77 -3.21 -1.91 -6.43
N TYR A 78 -3.89 -0.85 -5.99
CA TYR A 78 -4.36 0.19 -6.91
C TYR A 78 -3.98 1.56 -6.38
N LYS A 79 -3.83 2.49 -7.32
CA LYS A 79 -3.75 3.92 -7.03
C LYS A 79 -5.01 4.58 -7.57
N SER A 80 -5.52 5.55 -6.83
CA SER A 80 -6.57 6.42 -7.36
C SER A 80 -5.93 7.38 -8.36
N LYS A 81 -6.64 7.68 -9.45
CA LYS A 81 -6.21 8.63 -10.47
C LYS A 81 -7.40 9.49 -10.88
N THR A 82 -7.17 10.76 -11.12
CA THR A 82 -8.19 11.62 -11.73
C THR A 82 -8.32 11.26 -13.21
N ILE A 83 -9.54 10.95 -13.65
CA ILE A 83 -9.83 10.54 -15.03
C ILE A 83 -9.50 11.68 -15.99
N ASP A 84 -10.05 12.87 -15.71
CA ASP A 84 -9.84 14.09 -16.47
C ASP A 84 -9.75 15.28 -15.50
N LEU A 85 -8.53 15.79 -15.34
CA LEU A 85 -8.25 16.89 -14.42
C LEU A 85 -8.85 18.21 -14.90
N LYS A 86 -8.87 18.45 -16.22
CA LYS A 86 -9.48 19.65 -16.81
C LYS A 86 -10.98 19.66 -16.49
N ARG A 87 -11.67 18.56 -16.78
CA ARG A 87 -13.10 18.42 -16.48
C ARG A 87 -13.41 18.53 -14.99
N LEU A 88 -12.53 18.01 -14.11
CA LEU A 88 -12.67 18.19 -12.67
C LEU A 88 -12.56 19.67 -12.25
N LEU A 89 -11.55 20.39 -12.77
CA LEU A 89 -11.35 21.81 -12.45
C LEU A 89 -12.50 22.69 -12.97
N ASP A 90 -12.96 22.46 -14.19
CA ASP A 90 -14.13 23.14 -14.75
C ASP A 90 -15.38 22.87 -13.92
N TRP A 91 -15.63 21.59 -13.62
CA TRP A 91 -16.79 21.21 -12.83
C TRP A 91 -16.72 21.81 -11.43
N THR A 92 -15.58 21.78 -10.74
CA THR A 92 -15.46 22.30 -9.36
C THR A 92 -15.67 23.81 -9.29
N THR A 93 -15.11 24.57 -10.24
CA THR A 93 -15.06 26.04 -10.17
C THR A 93 -16.36 26.71 -10.59
N ASN A 94 -17.29 26.02 -11.25
CA ASN A 94 -18.55 26.60 -11.78
C ASN A 94 -18.33 27.81 -12.72
N LYS A 95 -17.10 28.02 -13.17
CA LYS A 95 -16.72 29.05 -14.12
C LYS A 95 -16.27 28.35 -15.39
N LYS A 96 -16.62 28.91 -16.54
CA LYS A 96 -15.92 28.58 -17.77
C LYS A 96 -14.56 29.25 -17.67
N LEU A 97 -13.59 28.53 -17.11
CA LEU A 97 -12.20 28.92 -17.21
C LEU A 97 -11.79 28.79 -18.69
N ASN A 98 -10.93 29.70 -19.14
CA ASN A 98 -10.33 29.55 -20.48
C ASN A 98 -9.21 28.49 -20.44
N ASP A 99 -8.73 28.07 -21.61
CA ASP A 99 -7.73 27.01 -21.71
C ASP A 99 -6.43 27.36 -20.98
N ASP A 100 -5.95 28.59 -21.06
CA ASP A 100 -4.73 29.05 -20.38
C ASP A 100 -4.88 29.02 -18.85
N GLU A 101 -6.04 29.42 -18.32
CA GLU A 101 -6.34 29.38 -16.89
C GLU A 101 -6.34 27.92 -16.37
N ILE A 102 -6.92 27.01 -17.13
CA ILE A 102 -6.96 25.58 -16.80
C ILE A 102 -5.54 25.00 -16.84
N GLU A 103 -4.76 25.30 -17.88
CA GLU A 103 -3.38 24.82 -18.00
C GLU A 103 -2.51 25.32 -16.85
N ASN A 104 -2.65 26.58 -16.45
CA ASN A 104 -1.96 27.13 -15.29
C ASN A 104 -2.35 26.39 -13.98
N LEU A 105 -3.63 26.10 -13.78
CA LEU A 105 -4.09 25.33 -12.61
C LEU A 105 -3.56 23.89 -12.63
N ILE A 106 -3.58 23.23 -13.79
CA ILE A 106 -3.01 21.88 -13.96
C ILE A 106 -1.51 21.90 -13.68
N ALA A 107 -0.77 22.91 -14.13
CA ALA A 107 0.65 23.05 -13.87
C ALA A 107 0.95 23.18 -12.36
N ILE A 108 0.11 23.91 -11.62
CA ILE A 108 0.22 24.07 -10.16
C ILE A 108 -0.17 22.78 -9.41
N CYS A 109 -1.27 22.14 -9.80
CA CYS A 109 -1.77 20.92 -9.15
C CYS A 109 -0.93 19.68 -9.51
N GLY A 110 -0.29 19.69 -10.68
CA GLY A 110 0.38 18.56 -11.31
C GLY A 110 -0.60 17.65 -12.07
N ASN A 111 -0.13 17.07 -13.18
CA ASN A 111 -0.91 16.18 -14.04
C ASN A 111 -1.45 14.92 -13.35
N ASN A 112 -0.84 14.52 -12.22
CA ASN A 112 -1.23 13.36 -11.43
C ASN A 112 -2.05 13.72 -10.20
N PHE A 113 -2.60 14.94 -10.14
CA PHE A 113 -3.42 15.39 -9.02
C PHE A 113 -4.60 14.46 -8.79
N VAL A 114 -4.86 14.14 -7.53
CA VAL A 114 -6.05 13.38 -7.09
C VAL A 114 -6.69 14.16 -5.94
N PRO A 115 -7.96 14.59 -6.06
CA PRO A 115 -8.63 15.30 -4.98
C PRO A 115 -8.81 14.39 -3.77
N LYS A 116 -8.79 14.97 -2.57
CA LYS A 116 -9.20 14.27 -1.37
C LYS A 116 -10.68 13.91 -1.47
N LEU A 117 -11.05 12.66 -1.21
CA LEU A 117 -12.44 12.19 -1.33
C LEU A 117 -13.43 13.04 -0.50
N ARG A 118 -13.07 13.39 0.74
CA ARG A 118 -13.91 14.29 1.57
C ARG A 118 -14.12 15.68 0.94
N GLY A 119 -13.10 16.19 0.25
CA GLY A 119 -13.21 17.45 -0.48
C GLY A 119 -14.09 17.32 -1.71
N LEU A 120 -13.94 16.23 -2.47
CA LEU A 120 -14.80 15.92 -3.62
C LEU A 120 -16.27 15.78 -3.20
N ASP A 121 -16.53 15.05 -2.11
CA ASP A 121 -17.87 14.87 -1.55
C ASP A 121 -18.51 16.21 -1.14
N ALA A 122 -17.74 17.12 -0.54
CA ALA A 122 -18.23 18.43 -0.14
C ALA A 122 -18.59 19.31 -1.34
N VAL A 123 -17.83 19.21 -2.45
CA VAL A 123 -18.16 19.92 -3.69
C VAL A 123 -19.38 19.29 -4.38
N ALA A 124 -19.49 17.96 -4.37
CA ALA A 124 -20.64 17.24 -4.92
C ALA A 124 -21.94 17.66 -4.22
N GLU A 125 -21.92 17.70 -2.88
CA GLU A 125 -23.05 18.13 -2.06
C GLU A 125 -23.48 19.58 -2.37
N LYS A 126 -22.52 20.51 -2.49
CA LYS A 126 -22.79 21.89 -2.90
C LYS A 126 -23.40 22.01 -4.31
N LYS A 127 -23.16 21.03 -5.18
CA LYS A 127 -23.64 21.00 -6.57
C LYS A 127 -24.85 20.10 -6.77
N GLY A 128 -25.41 19.53 -5.70
CA GLY A 128 -26.54 18.60 -5.78
C GLY A 128 -26.22 17.30 -6.52
N MET A 129 -24.95 16.91 -6.59
CA MET A 129 -24.50 15.64 -7.17
C MET A 129 -24.34 14.60 -6.06
N GLU A 130 -24.80 13.37 -6.31
CA GLU A 130 -24.60 12.26 -5.39
C GLU A 130 -23.09 11.96 -5.24
N LYS A 131 -22.64 11.65 -4.02
CA LYS A 131 -21.22 11.55 -3.66
C LYS A 131 -20.52 10.41 -4.41
N GLN A 132 -21.16 9.25 -4.49
CA GLN A 132 -20.62 8.12 -5.22
C GLN A 132 -20.55 8.40 -6.72
N LEU A 133 -21.58 9.01 -7.30
CA LEU A 133 -21.58 9.45 -8.69
C LEU A 133 -20.44 10.43 -8.99
N ALA A 134 -20.17 11.40 -8.12
CA ALA A 134 -19.05 12.33 -8.29
C ALA A 134 -17.69 11.61 -8.27
N ARG A 135 -17.51 10.65 -7.35
CA ARG A 135 -16.30 9.82 -7.29
C ARG A 135 -16.12 9.01 -8.57
N ASP A 136 -17.17 8.34 -9.03
CA ASP A 136 -17.12 7.50 -10.24
C ASP A 136 -16.94 8.33 -11.52
N THR A 137 -17.38 9.60 -11.51
CA THR A 137 -17.20 10.53 -12.64
C THR A 137 -15.76 11.03 -12.78
N PHE A 138 -15.07 11.28 -11.65
CA PHE A 138 -13.79 11.96 -11.66
C PHE A 138 -12.59 11.09 -11.27
N ILE A 139 -12.81 9.96 -10.61
CA ILE A 139 -11.75 9.12 -10.04
C ILE A 139 -11.86 7.70 -10.58
N GLU A 140 -10.74 7.20 -11.11
CA GLU A 140 -10.58 5.80 -11.47
C GLU A 140 -9.58 5.10 -10.53
N LYS A 141 -9.76 3.79 -10.37
CA LYS A 141 -8.76 2.92 -9.75
C LYS A 141 -7.87 2.33 -10.83
N LYS A 142 -6.61 2.76 -10.87
CA LYS A 142 -5.59 2.14 -11.70
C LYS A 142 -4.91 1.02 -10.91
N TRP A 143 -5.18 -0.21 -11.30
CA TRP A 143 -4.56 -1.39 -10.70
C TRP A 143 -3.13 -1.58 -11.23
N ASP A 144 -2.25 -2.07 -10.37
CA ASP A 144 -0.91 -2.51 -10.77
C ASP A 144 -1.02 -3.73 -11.71
N GLU A 145 -0.05 -3.90 -12.61
CA GLU A 145 0.01 -5.02 -13.54
C GLU A 145 0.22 -6.33 -12.81
N GLU A 146 1.17 -6.34 -11.87
CA GLU A 146 1.54 -7.51 -11.08
C GLU A 146 1.08 -7.38 -9.63
N PRO A 147 0.60 -8.49 -9.01
CA PRO A 147 0.41 -8.55 -7.57
C PRO A 147 1.73 -8.36 -6.82
N LYS A 148 1.63 -7.87 -5.59
CA LYS A 148 2.79 -7.75 -4.71
C LYS A 148 2.36 -7.94 -3.26
N LEU A 149 3.33 -8.17 -2.38
CA LEU A 149 3.06 -8.24 -0.95
C LEU A 149 2.41 -6.92 -0.47
N GLN A 150 1.21 -7.04 0.06
CA GLN A 150 0.50 -6.00 0.79
C GLN A 150 0.67 -6.27 2.28
N VAL A 151 1.10 -5.24 3.00
CA VAL A 151 1.25 -5.27 4.46
C VAL A 151 0.21 -4.32 5.03
N ILE A 152 -0.79 -4.88 5.73
CA ILE A 152 -1.94 -4.15 6.22
C ILE A 152 -1.85 -4.11 7.75
N ASN A 153 -1.69 -2.93 8.33
CA ASN A 153 -1.83 -2.77 9.78
C ASN A 153 -3.32 -2.71 10.14
N THR A 154 -3.81 -3.74 10.82
CA THR A 154 -5.21 -3.92 11.23
C THR A 154 -5.68 -2.89 12.28
N SER A 155 -4.74 -2.28 13.02
CA SER A 155 -5.03 -1.19 13.97
C SER A 155 -5.35 0.14 13.26
N ASN A 156 -5.05 0.25 11.95
CA ASN A 156 -5.40 1.43 11.17
C ASN A 156 -6.91 1.48 10.91
N GLU A 157 -7.56 2.61 11.21
CA GLU A 157 -8.98 2.81 10.94
C GLU A 157 -9.34 2.55 9.47
N ALA A 158 -8.45 2.91 8.54
CA ALA A 158 -8.63 2.70 7.10
C ALA A 158 -8.34 1.27 6.63
N ALA A 159 -7.91 0.36 7.51
CA ALA A 159 -7.68 -1.03 7.11
C ALA A 159 -8.99 -1.72 6.69
N PRO A 160 -8.95 -2.61 5.68
CA PRO A 160 -10.13 -3.33 5.23
C PRO A 160 -10.77 -4.15 6.36
N ILE A 161 -12.10 -4.16 6.40
CA ILE A 161 -12.88 -4.91 7.42
C ILE A 161 -12.45 -6.37 7.47
N TRP A 162 -12.33 -7.02 6.30
CA TRP A 162 -11.90 -8.41 6.23
C TRP A 162 -10.53 -8.69 6.86
N ALA A 163 -9.61 -7.72 6.82
CA ALA A 163 -8.28 -7.88 7.39
C ALA A 163 -8.33 -7.69 8.91
N LYS A 164 -9.21 -6.81 9.40
CA LYS A 164 -9.47 -6.64 10.83
C LYS A 164 -10.10 -7.89 11.45
N ASP A 165 -11.02 -8.52 10.72
CA ASP A 165 -11.79 -9.68 11.16
C ASP A 165 -11.00 -11.00 11.14
N LEU A 166 -9.83 -11.06 10.50
CA LEU A 166 -8.96 -12.23 10.60
C LEU A 166 -8.50 -12.44 12.04
N ASN A 167 -8.46 -13.69 12.50
CA ASN A 167 -7.84 -14.06 13.77
C ASN A 167 -6.33 -14.29 13.61
N GLU A 168 -5.61 -14.30 14.74
CA GLU A 168 -4.17 -14.59 14.78
C GLU A 168 -3.87 -15.93 14.10
N MET A 169 -2.94 -15.93 13.13
CA MET A 169 -2.57 -17.06 12.29
C MET A 169 -3.67 -17.65 11.41
N GLU A 170 -4.82 -17.00 11.33
CA GLU A 170 -5.87 -17.40 10.40
C GLU A 170 -5.44 -17.13 8.97
N ARG A 171 -5.78 -18.05 8.07
CA ARG A 171 -5.51 -17.97 6.64
C ARG A 171 -6.78 -17.62 5.88
N LYS A 172 -6.66 -16.74 4.88
CA LYS A 172 -7.75 -16.41 3.96
C LYS A 172 -7.28 -16.44 2.51
N LYS A 173 -7.92 -17.26 1.69
CA LYS A 173 -7.74 -17.27 0.23
C LYS A 173 -8.71 -16.31 -0.46
#